data_AF-A0A935ANJ8-F1
#
_entry.id   AF-A0A935ANJ8-F1
#
_cell.length_a   1.000
_cell.length_b   1.000
_cell.length_c   1.000
_cell.angle_alpha   90.00
_cell.angle_beta   90.00
_cell.angle_gamma   90.00
#
_symmetry.space_group_name_H-M   'P 1'
#
loop_
_entity.id
_entity.type
_entity.pdbx_description
1 polymer ?
#
loop_
_entity_poly.entity_id
_entity_poly.type
_entity_poly.pdbx_seq_one_letter_code
_entity_poly.pdbx_strand_id
1 'polypeptide(L)'
;MRGRATIETTEPVWVGWSIPTRVVRSFRAGIGRIDPVVAFVSLLVVLPIGAAALQLRSVAWYPTGDLAQAELRMIRFFDHPPLVGAAGRIVNEEGVQGNHPGPAMFWALWPAWRLLGGSAWAFATSTAILNAIGAAASVWLVSRRLGRRGAIAWGFALSVLLAGFGLDALTQAWNPWVALLPFAVFVLAVWGYLDDDDLLFPVVVVAGSWCMQAHVGYIVPVPLALAVALIVKAARRRVSWKPLAAAVSLGVALWVLPLYEQLTRTPGNFSILVANFTQPSTETYGLVTGFSTTLRLLNPVGAWARAQATPTGSVLPGLAVAVAWIACVRYCVACNRRGDSDAAASGR
;
A
#
# COMPACT_ATOMS: atom_id res chain seq x y z
N MET A 1 -69.58 16.86 18.42
CA MET A 1 -68.30 17.60 18.51
C MET A 1 -67.21 16.67 19.03
N ARG A 2 -66.02 16.73 18.40
CA ARG A 2 -64.78 15.94 18.62
C ARG A 2 -64.79 14.51 18.08
N GLY A 3 -64.54 14.39 16.77
CA GLY A 3 -63.91 13.19 16.22
C GLY A 3 -62.46 13.11 16.68
N ARG A 4 -62.08 12.01 17.34
CA ARG A 4 -60.68 11.65 17.58
C ARG A 4 -60.24 10.77 16.42
N ALA A 5 -59.33 11.28 15.60
CA ALA A 5 -58.57 10.45 14.67
C ALA A 5 -57.65 9.53 15.49
N THR A 6 -57.93 8.24 15.50
CA THR A 6 -56.97 7.21 15.89
C THR A 6 -55.98 7.05 14.74
N ILE A 7 -54.75 7.52 14.95
CA ILE A 7 -53.62 7.21 14.08
C ILE A 7 -53.30 5.74 14.34
N GLU A 8 -53.62 4.86 13.40
CA GLU A 8 -53.02 3.53 13.34
C GLU A 8 -51.51 3.70 13.15
N THR A 9 -50.75 3.37 14.19
CA THR A 9 -49.31 3.20 14.07
C THR A 9 -49.05 1.95 13.24
N THR A 10 -48.90 2.12 11.93
CA THR A 10 -48.26 1.11 11.09
C THR A 10 -46.84 0.92 11.63
N GLU A 11 -46.57 -0.26 12.20
CA GLU A 11 -45.21 -0.66 12.56
C GLU A 11 -44.30 -0.49 11.34
N PRO A 12 -43.07 0.04 11.49
CA PRO A 12 -42.13 0.06 10.40
C PRO A 12 -41.81 -1.39 10.05
N VAL A 13 -42.15 -1.79 8.82
CA VAL A 13 -41.64 -3.00 8.19
C VAL A 13 -40.14 -2.82 8.05
N TRP A 14 -39.40 -3.21 9.08
CA TRP A 14 -37.96 -3.37 9.02
C TRP A 14 -37.70 -4.49 8.01
N VAL A 15 -37.41 -4.10 6.77
CA VAL A 15 -36.80 -4.99 5.77
C VAL A 15 -35.48 -5.43 6.38
N GLY A 16 -35.50 -6.59 7.01
CA GLY A 16 -34.35 -7.20 7.66
C GLY A 16 -33.28 -7.43 6.60
N TRP A 17 -32.27 -6.55 6.57
CA TRP A 17 -31.01 -6.82 5.90
C TRP A 17 -30.28 -7.90 6.69
N SER A 18 -30.74 -9.15 6.56
CA SER A 18 -29.99 -10.30 7.05
C SER A 18 -28.73 -10.42 6.20
N ILE A 19 -27.61 -9.94 6.74
CA ILE A 19 -26.28 -10.24 6.20
C ILE A 19 -26.17 -11.76 6.17
N PRO A 20 -25.87 -12.40 5.02
CA PRO A 20 -25.76 -13.85 4.95
C PRO A 20 -24.76 -14.34 6.00
N THR A 21 -25.20 -15.25 6.87
CA THR A 21 -24.45 -15.79 8.02
C THR A 21 -23.11 -16.43 7.62
N ARG A 22 -22.92 -16.81 6.34
CA ARG A 22 -21.61 -17.22 5.78
C ARG A 22 -20.58 -16.09 5.70
N VAL A 23 -21.00 -14.86 5.35
CA VAL A 23 -20.12 -13.68 5.23
C VAL A 23 -19.63 -13.23 6.60
N VAL A 24 -20.51 -13.28 7.60
CA VAL A 24 -20.15 -12.98 8.99
C VAL A 24 -19.29 -14.09 9.61
N ARG A 25 -19.48 -15.36 9.21
CA ARG A 25 -18.64 -16.47 9.68
C ARG A 25 -17.21 -16.43 9.14
N SER A 26 -16.96 -16.03 7.88
CA SER A 26 -15.57 -15.90 7.38
C SER A 26 -14.83 -14.69 7.96
N PHE A 27 -15.56 -13.60 8.28
CA PHE A 27 -15.00 -12.42 8.96
C PHE A 27 -14.76 -12.69 10.46
N ARG A 28 -15.72 -13.31 11.17
CA ARG A 28 -15.58 -13.66 12.60
C ARG A 28 -14.62 -14.82 12.84
N ALA A 29 -14.49 -15.78 11.93
CA ALA A 29 -13.49 -16.85 12.04
C ALA A 29 -12.05 -16.33 11.89
N GLY A 30 -11.85 -15.20 11.20
CA GLY A 30 -10.55 -14.53 11.07
C GLY A 30 -10.20 -13.54 12.19
N ILE A 31 -11.19 -13.16 13.02
CA ILE A 31 -11.01 -12.40 14.28
C ILE A 31 -11.10 -13.36 15.50
N GLY A 32 -11.03 -14.67 15.26
CA GLY A 32 -10.68 -15.63 16.32
C GLY A 32 -9.31 -15.27 16.91
N ARG A 33 -9.02 -15.74 18.15
CA ARG A 33 -7.73 -15.54 18.84
C ARG A 33 -6.59 -15.55 17.82
N ILE A 34 -5.91 -14.40 17.65
CA ILE A 34 -4.75 -14.30 16.76
C ILE A 34 -3.81 -15.43 17.16
N ASP A 35 -3.43 -16.25 16.18
CA ASP A 35 -2.54 -17.37 16.43
C ASP A 35 -1.27 -16.84 17.14
N PRO A 36 -0.87 -17.38 18.30
CA PRO A 36 0.25 -16.84 19.07
C PRO A 36 1.56 -16.76 18.28
N VAL A 37 1.76 -17.68 17.32
CA VAL A 37 2.96 -17.65 16.46
C VAL A 37 2.87 -16.48 15.48
N VAL A 38 1.71 -16.24 14.88
CA VAL A 38 1.50 -15.08 13.98
C VAL A 38 1.69 -13.78 14.76
N ALA A 39 1.11 -13.66 15.95
CA ALA A 39 1.31 -12.50 16.82
C ALA A 39 2.79 -12.28 17.18
N PHE A 40 3.49 -13.36 17.56
CA PHE A 40 4.90 -13.32 17.89
C PHE A 40 5.76 -12.91 16.70
N VAL A 41 5.54 -13.47 15.52
CA VAL A 41 6.27 -13.09 14.30
C VAL A 41 6.00 -11.64 13.93
N SER A 42 4.74 -11.19 13.97
CA SER A 42 4.39 -9.79 13.74
C SER A 42 5.12 -8.86 14.73
N LEU A 43 5.16 -9.24 16.01
CA LEU A 43 5.90 -8.49 17.02
C LEU A 43 7.39 -8.41 16.71
N LEU A 44 8.04 -9.52 16.33
CA LEU A 44 9.46 -9.53 15.96
C LEU A 44 9.77 -8.61 14.78
N VAL A 45 8.91 -8.57 13.77
CA VAL A 45 9.09 -7.68 12.61
C VAL A 45 8.89 -6.21 12.98
N VAL A 46 7.93 -5.91 13.85
CA VAL A 46 7.57 -4.54 14.24
C VAL A 46 8.51 -3.96 15.29
N LEU A 47 9.11 -4.78 16.15
CA LEU A 47 9.93 -4.34 17.27
C LEU A 47 11.09 -3.41 16.85
N PRO A 48 11.86 -3.69 15.78
CA PRO A 48 12.91 -2.77 15.30
C PRO A 48 12.37 -1.40 14.89
N ILE A 49 11.16 -1.34 14.32
CA ILE A 49 10.51 -0.08 13.90
C ILE A 49 10.18 0.77 15.13
N GLY A 50 9.59 0.16 16.16
CA GLY A 50 9.30 0.82 17.44
C GLY A 50 10.57 1.26 18.17
N ALA A 51 11.61 0.41 18.18
CA ALA A 51 12.90 0.75 18.77
C ALA A 51 13.56 1.96 18.08
N ALA A 52 13.50 2.04 16.75
CA ALA A 52 14.00 3.19 16.00
C ALA A 52 13.25 4.49 16.35
N ALA A 53 11.92 4.44 16.40
CA ALA A 53 11.11 5.60 16.80
C ALA A 53 11.41 6.07 18.23
N LEU A 54 11.62 5.14 19.17
CA LEU A 54 12.04 5.47 20.55
C LEU A 54 13.45 6.06 20.60
N GLN A 55 14.38 5.51 19.83
CA GLN A 55 15.76 6.01 19.75
C GLN A 55 15.79 7.45 19.23
N LEU A 56 14.95 7.81 18.25
CA LEU A 56 14.85 9.19 17.76
C LEU A 56 14.44 10.20 18.83
N ARG A 57 13.83 9.76 19.94
CA ARG A 57 13.49 10.65 21.06
C ARG A 57 14.71 11.11 21.85
N SER A 58 15.80 10.35 21.83
CA SER A 58 17.03 10.67 22.57
C SER A 58 17.98 11.58 21.79
N VAL A 59 17.64 11.91 20.53
CA VAL A 59 18.46 12.74 19.64
C VAL A 59 17.70 14.01 19.32
N ALA A 60 18.37 15.17 19.44
CA ALA A 60 17.86 16.44 18.95
C ALA A 60 17.92 16.46 17.41
N TRP A 61 16.95 15.80 16.78
CA TRP A 61 16.83 15.71 15.33
C TRP A 61 15.81 16.72 14.80
N TYR A 62 16.17 17.39 13.70
CA TYR A 62 15.30 18.30 12.98
C TYR A 62 15.28 17.90 11.50
N PRO A 63 14.11 17.89 10.85
CA PRO A 63 14.03 17.52 9.46
C PRO A 63 14.67 18.60 8.59
N THR A 64 15.25 18.17 7.47
CA THR A 64 15.85 19.03 6.45
C THR A 64 15.33 18.64 5.07
N GLY A 65 15.48 19.53 4.09
CA GLY A 65 15.05 19.28 2.70
C GLY A 65 13.56 18.87 2.61
N ASP A 66 13.28 17.78 1.89
CA ASP A 66 11.93 17.26 1.68
C ASP A 66 11.19 16.96 2.98
N LEU A 67 11.89 16.48 4.02
CA LEU A 67 11.29 16.16 5.31
C LEU A 67 10.80 17.43 6.02
N ALA A 68 11.56 18.53 5.92
CA ALA A 68 11.17 19.81 6.51
C ALA A 68 9.94 20.38 5.80
N GLN A 69 9.92 20.30 4.48
CA GLN A 69 8.75 20.71 3.69
C GLN A 69 7.50 19.89 4.04
N ALA A 70 7.65 18.57 4.23
CA ALA A 70 6.55 17.72 4.67
C ALA A 70 6.07 18.07 6.10
N GLU A 71 6.98 18.33 7.03
CA GLU A 71 6.62 18.72 8.40
C GLU A 71 5.90 20.08 8.45
N LEU A 72 6.35 21.07 7.68
CA LEU A 72 5.69 22.38 7.63
C LEU A 72 4.22 22.27 7.19
N ARG A 73 3.89 21.30 6.32
CA ARG A 73 2.49 20.99 5.97
C ARG A 73 1.69 20.38 7.12
N MET A 74 2.32 19.59 7.98
CA MET A 74 1.69 19.06 9.20
C MET A 74 1.44 20.19 10.22
N ILE A 75 2.40 21.10 10.36
CA ILE A 75 2.29 22.26 11.28
C ILE A 75 1.13 23.17 10.87
N ARG A 76 0.99 23.45 9.57
CA ARG A 76 -0.06 24.34 9.02
C ARG A 76 -1.28 23.58 8.49
N PHE A 77 -1.52 22.36 8.98
CA PHE A 77 -2.47 21.43 8.39
C PHE A 77 -3.88 22.00 8.20
N PHE A 78 -4.46 22.70 9.17
CA PHE A 78 -5.81 23.27 9.04
C PHE A 78 -5.84 24.66 8.43
N ASP A 79 -4.72 25.39 8.43
CA ASP A 79 -4.61 26.67 7.71
C ASP A 79 -4.52 26.43 6.20
N HIS A 80 -3.83 25.37 5.81
CA HIS A 80 -3.64 24.94 4.43
C HIS A 80 -3.83 23.41 4.30
N PRO A 81 -5.09 22.93 4.32
CA PRO A 81 -5.40 21.51 4.20
C PRO A 81 -4.71 20.85 3.01
N PRO A 82 -3.93 19.78 3.21
CA PRO A 82 -3.24 19.11 2.11
C PRO A 82 -4.26 18.52 1.12
N LEU A 83 -4.23 19.01 -0.11
CA LEU A 83 -5.05 18.46 -1.21
C LEU A 83 -4.25 17.49 -2.10
N VAL A 84 -2.92 17.59 -2.07
CA VAL A 84 -1.98 16.79 -2.84
C VAL A 84 -0.87 16.24 -1.94
N GLY A 85 -0.07 15.30 -2.48
CA GLY A 85 1.04 14.65 -1.79
C GLY A 85 2.24 15.54 -1.61
N ALA A 86 3.33 14.99 -1.06
CA ALA A 86 4.56 15.74 -0.81
C ALA A 86 5.13 16.34 -2.10
N ALA A 87 5.90 17.43 -1.96
CA ALA A 87 6.66 17.97 -3.07
C ALA A 87 7.67 16.92 -3.56
N GLY A 88 7.96 16.94 -4.86
CA GLY A 88 8.98 16.09 -5.47
C GLY A 88 9.74 16.88 -6.54
N ARG A 89 10.67 16.25 -7.26
CA ARG A 89 11.31 16.89 -8.42
C ARG A 89 10.39 16.80 -9.64
N ILE A 90 9.27 17.51 -9.58
CA ILE A 90 8.20 17.51 -10.57
C ILE A 90 7.98 18.96 -10.96
N VAL A 91 8.29 19.32 -12.20
CA VAL A 91 8.22 20.71 -12.68
C VAL A 91 7.72 20.69 -14.13
N ASN A 92 6.80 21.58 -14.48
CA ASN A 92 6.36 21.74 -15.88
C ASN A 92 7.32 22.66 -16.66
N GLU A 93 7.02 22.88 -17.94
CA GLU A 93 7.85 23.71 -18.84
C GLU A 93 7.99 25.15 -18.34
N GLU A 94 6.98 25.70 -17.65
CA GLU A 94 6.99 27.05 -17.09
C GLU A 94 7.70 27.16 -15.73
N GLY A 95 8.29 26.08 -15.22
CA GLY A 95 8.99 26.10 -13.93
C GLY A 95 8.08 25.99 -12.70
N VAL A 96 6.79 25.67 -12.89
CA VAL A 96 5.82 25.49 -11.80
C VAL A 96 6.03 24.15 -11.11
N GLN A 97 6.25 24.21 -9.80
CA GLN A 97 6.47 23.07 -8.93
C GLN A 97 5.19 22.24 -8.73
N GLY A 98 5.26 20.95 -9.09
CA GLY A 98 4.22 19.96 -8.83
C GLY A 98 4.45 19.15 -7.55
N ASN A 99 3.50 18.28 -7.26
CA ASN A 99 3.49 17.43 -6.07
C ASN A 99 3.11 16.00 -6.42
N HIS A 100 3.41 15.07 -5.51
CA HIS A 100 2.88 13.73 -5.60
C HIS A 100 1.34 13.70 -5.58
N PRO A 101 0.71 12.66 -6.16
CA PRO A 101 -0.68 12.76 -6.60
C PRO A 101 -1.70 13.02 -5.49
N GLY A 102 -1.48 12.64 -4.24
CA GLY A 102 -2.50 12.88 -3.22
C GLY A 102 -2.06 12.87 -1.77
N PRO A 103 -2.94 13.37 -0.88
CA PRO A 103 -2.55 13.80 0.44
C PRO A 103 -2.68 12.72 1.51
N ALA A 104 -2.98 11.46 1.14
CA ALA A 104 -3.27 10.38 2.09
C ALA A 104 -2.25 10.26 3.22
N MET A 105 -0.95 10.41 2.91
CA MET A 105 0.13 10.44 3.92
C MET A 105 -0.14 11.48 5.01
N PHE A 106 -0.43 12.72 4.65
CA PHE A 106 -0.64 13.79 5.62
C PHE A 106 -1.90 13.54 6.46
N TRP A 107 -3.02 13.19 5.83
CA TRP A 107 -4.29 12.96 6.54
C TRP A 107 -4.24 11.77 7.49
N ALA A 108 -3.60 10.66 7.10
CA ALA A 108 -3.55 9.47 7.95
C ALA A 108 -2.53 9.59 9.09
N LEU A 109 -1.45 10.33 8.90
CA LEU A 109 -0.43 10.53 9.94
C LEU A 109 -0.82 11.62 10.94
N TRP A 110 -1.69 12.56 10.55
CA TRP A 110 -2.06 13.72 11.38
C TRP A 110 -2.59 13.37 12.77
N PRO A 111 -3.51 12.39 12.96
CA PRO A 111 -4.04 12.08 14.28
C PRO A 111 -2.95 11.64 15.26
N ALA A 112 -2.07 10.71 14.83
CA ALA A 112 -0.96 10.24 15.66
C ALA A 112 0.04 11.37 15.93
N TRP A 113 0.38 12.17 14.91
CA TRP A 113 1.30 13.29 15.03
C TRP A 113 0.80 14.32 16.06
N ARG A 114 -0.49 14.64 16.00
CA ARG A 114 -1.12 15.59 16.92
C ARG A 114 -1.14 15.06 18.36
N LEU A 115 -1.48 13.80 18.55
CA LEU A 115 -1.53 13.15 19.87
C LEU A 115 -0.13 13.05 20.51
N LEU A 116 0.91 12.89 19.70
CA LEU A 116 2.30 12.81 20.14
C LEU A 116 2.96 14.18 20.35
N GLY A 117 2.21 15.28 20.23
CA GLY A 117 2.68 16.63 20.58
C GLY A 117 3.14 17.49 19.40
N GLY A 118 3.02 17.02 18.15
CA GLY A 118 3.21 17.86 16.98
C GLY A 118 4.66 18.24 16.65
N SER A 119 5.63 17.41 17.04
CA SER A 119 7.06 17.62 16.77
C SER A 119 7.59 16.78 15.60
N ALA A 120 8.85 17.00 15.24
CA ALA A 120 9.57 16.18 14.26
C ALA A 120 9.62 14.70 14.66
N TRP A 121 9.88 14.45 15.94
CA TRP A 121 9.81 13.11 16.52
C TRP A 121 8.39 12.52 16.44
N ALA A 122 7.36 13.31 16.70
CA ALA A 122 5.97 12.86 16.55
C ALA A 122 5.67 12.47 15.10
N PHE A 123 6.25 13.16 14.13
CA PHE A 123 6.01 12.87 12.71
C PHE A 123 6.70 11.56 12.31
N ALA A 124 7.95 11.40 12.72
CA ALA A 124 8.70 10.18 12.50
C ALA A 124 8.02 8.96 13.16
N THR A 125 7.54 9.13 14.39
CA THR A 125 6.84 8.09 15.14
C THR A 125 5.49 7.74 14.50
N SER A 126 4.77 8.73 13.96
CA SER A 126 3.52 8.48 13.22
C SER A 126 3.77 7.63 11.97
N THR A 127 4.84 7.94 11.23
CA THR A 127 5.27 7.13 10.09
C THR A 127 5.68 5.71 10.51
N ALA A 128 6.41 5.59 11.62
CA ALA A 128 6.78 4.30 12.18
C ALA A 128 5.56 3.44 12.55
N ILE A 129 4.50 4.06 13.11
CA ILE A 129 3.23 3.38 13.42
C ILE A 129 2.56 2.88 12.13
N LEU A 130 2.48 3.72 11.08
CA LEU A 130 1.94 3.31 9.79
C LEU A 130 2.70 2.10 9.21
N ASN A 131 4.03 2.17 9.22
CA ASN A 131 4.88 1.09 8.73
C ASN A 131 4.72 -0.17 9.58
N ALA A 132 4.66 -0.06 10.91
CA ALA A 132 4.38 -1.19 11.80
C ALA A 132 3.04 -1.87 11.50
N ILE A 133 1.99 -1.09 11.24
CA ILE A 133 0.68 -1.59 10.83
C ILE A 133 0.78 -2.32 9.49
N GLY A 134 1.46 -1.74 8.49
CA GLY A 134 1.68 -2.38 7.18
C GLY A 134 2.45 -3.69 7.29
N ALA A 135 3.51 -3.72 8.11
CA ALA A 135 4.30 -4.92 8.37
C ALA A 135 3.44 -6.03 8.99
N ALA A 136 2.72 -5.72 10.07
CA ALA A 136 1.84 -6.68 10.74
C ALA A 136 0.71 -7.17 9.81
N ALA A 137 0.10 -6.27 9.04
CA ALA A 137 -0.94 -6.61 8.06
C ALA A 137 -0.41 -7.55 6.97
N SER A 138 0.82 -7.35 6.48
CA SER A 138 1.43 -8.23 5.49
C SER A 138 1.66 -9.66 6.03
N VAL A 139 2.17 -9.78 7.26
CA VAL A 139 2.35 -11.07 7.95
C VAL A 139 1.00 -11.76 8.14
N TRP A 140 -0.02 -11.02 8.57
CA TRP A 140 -1.37 -11.54 8.72
C TRP A 140 -1.95 -12.03 7.39
N LEU A 141 -1.85 -11.25 6.31
CA LEU A 141 -2.35 -11.62 4.98
C LEU A 141 -1.72 -12.92 4.46
N VAL A 142 -0.40 -13.10 4.64
CA VAL A 142 0.30 -14.34 4.27
C VAL A 142 -0.13 -15.50 5.18
N SER A 143 -0.24 -15.26 6.49
CA SER A 143 -0.64 -16.29 7.46
C SER A 143 -2.02 -16.86 7.17
N ARG A 144 -2.95 -16.05 6.64
CA ARG A 144 -4.30 -16.48 6.27
C ARG A 144 -4.32 -17.51 5.13
N ARG A 145 -3.26 -17.57 4.33
CA ARG A 145 -3.16 -18.46 3.16
C ARG A 145 -2.23 -19.63 3.41
N LEU A 146 -1.12 -19.36 4.08
CA LEU A 146 -0.03 -20.31 4.24
C LEU A 146 0.18 -20.76 5.70
N GLY A 147 -0.71 -20.35 6.60
CA GLY A 147 -0.66 -20.67 8.02
C GLY A 147 0.61 -20.15 8.72
N ARG A 148 0.99 -20.80 9.81
CA ARG A 148 2.17 -20.44 10.63
C ARG A 148 3.47 -20.46 9.82
N ARG A 149 3.63 -21.44 8.92
CA ARG A 149 4.85 -21.57 8.10
C ARG A 149 5.03 -20.38 7.17
N GLY A 150 3.95 -19.95 6.51
CA GLY A 150 3.99 -18.74 5.69
C GLY A 150 4.25 -17.48 6.49
N ALA A 151 3.64 -17.36 7.69
CA ALA A 151 3.92 -16.24 8.58
C ALA A 151 5.42 -16.16 8.94
N ILE A 152 6.03 -17.28 9.34
CA ILE A 152 7.46 -17.35 9.68
C ILE A 152 8.32 -17.03 8.44
N ALA A 153 8.05 -17.65 7.29
CA ALA A 153 8.82 -17.43 6.07
C ALA A 153 8.75 -15.97 5.59
N TRP A 154 7.55 -15.39 5.57
CA TRP A 154 7.36 -14.00 5.19
C TRP A 154 7.94 -13.03 6.23
N GLY A 155 7.75 -13.29 7.53
CA GLY A 155 8.32 -12.47 8.59
C GLY A 155 9.85 -12.45 8.55
N PHE A 156 10.48 -13.59 8.23
CA PHE A 156 11.93 -13.66 7.98
C PHE A 156 12.33 -12.85 6.74
N ALA A 157 11.69 -13.09 5.60
CA ALA A 157 11.99 -12.37 4.36
C ALA A 157 11.80 -10.86 4.51
N LEU A 158 10.71 -10.43 5.14
CA LEU A 158 10.41 -9.05 5.42
C LEU A 158 11.47 -8.44 6.35
N SER A 159 11.86 -9.12 7.42
CA SER A 159 12.93 -8.65 8.31
C SER A 159 14.25 -8.43 7.58
N VAL A 160 14.63 -9.34 6.66
CA VAL A 160 15.84 -9.20 5.84
C VAL A 160 15.75 -7.98 4.91
N LEU A 161 14.59 -7.76 4.27
CA LEU A 161 14.36 -6.59 3.42
C LEU A 161 14.43 -5.30 4.24
N LEU A 162 13.76 -5.25 5.38
CA LEU A 162 13.76 -4.09 6.27
C LEU A 162 15.15 -3.76 6.81
N ALA A 163 15.96 -4.77 7.11
CA ALA A 163 17.36 -4.58 7.48
C ALA A 163 18.18 -3.94 6.35
N GLY A 164 17.91 -4.33 5.09
CA GLY A 164 18.60 -3.77 3.92
C GLY A 164 18.19 -2.33 3.57
N PHE A 165 16.93 -1.96 3.80
CA PHE A 165 16.46 -0.58 3.60
C PHE A 165 16.91 0.37 4.72
N GLY A 166 17.22 -0.17 5.90
CA GLY A 166 17.53 0.63 7.08
C GLY A 166 16.29 1.04 7.87
N LEU A 167 16.48 1.27 9.17
CA LEU A 167 15.40 1.69 10.06
C LEU A 167 15.03 3.18 9.89
N ASP A 168 15.90 3.96 9.27
CA ASP A 168 15.63 5.35 8.88
C ASP A 168 14.51 5.41 7.83
N ALA A 169 14.52 4.51 6.84
CA ALA A 169 13.45 4.38 5.87
C ALA A 169 12.09 4.13 6.53
N LEU A 170 12.05 3.43 7.66
CA LEU A 170 10.80 3.07 8.33
C LEU A 170 10.26 4.16 9.26
N THR A 171 11.06 5.18 9.55
CA THR A 171 10.70 6.27 10.45
C THR A 171 10.56 7.61 9.73
N GLN A 172 11.15 7.79 8.55
CA GLN A 172 11.05 9.05 7.82
C GLN A 172 9.74 9.16 7.04
N ALA A 173 9.03 10.28 7.21
CA ALA A 173 7.84 10.64 6.43
C ALA A 173 8.18 11.10 5.00
N TRP A 174 9.05 10.34 4.33
CA TRP A 174 9.47 10.59 2.96
C TRP A 174 8.62 9.74 2.01
N ASN A 175 8.13 10.38 0.95
CA ASN A 175 7.27 9.84 -0.11
C ASN A 175 7.64 8.42 -0.61
N PRO A 176 8.91 8.08 -0.97
CA PRO A 176 9.23 6.73 -1.43
C PRO A 176 9.14 5.69 -0.30
N TRP A 177 9.43 6.08 0.94
CA TRP A 177 9.44 5.16 2.08
C TRP A 177 8.05 4.84 2.62
N VAL A 178 7.19 5.84 2.72
CA VAL A 178 5.82 5.65 3.25
C VAL A 178 4.94 4.78 2.34
N ALA A 179 5.37 4.51 1.10
CA ALA A 179 4.67 3.64 0.18
C ALA A 179 5.15 2.18 0.25
N LEU A 180 6.30 1.89 0.84
CA LEU A 180 6.97 0.58 0.76
C LEU A 180 6.11 -0.57 1.34
N LEU A 181 5.71 -0.45 2.60
CA LEU A 181 4.89 -1.48 3.26
C LEU A 181 3.43 -1.49 2.81
N PRO A 182 2.79 -0.34 2.55
CA PRO A 182 1.50 -0.31 1.85
C PRO A 182 1.54 -1.01 0.48
N PHE A 183 2.65 -0.93 -0.25
CA PHE A 183 2.80 -1.65 -1.52
C PHE A 183 2.92 -3.16 -1.33
N ALA A 184 3.65 -3.62 -0.30
CA ALA A 184 3.67 -5.04 0.06
C ALA A 184 2.26 -5.55 0.40
N VAL A 185 1.49 -4.78 1.20
CA VAL A 185 0.08 -5.06 1.50
C VAL A 185 -0.76 -5.08 0.23
N PHE A 186 -0.57 -4.13 -0.69
CA PHE A 186 -1.26 -4.09 -1.99
C PHE A 186 -1.03 -5.37 -2.80
N VAL A 187 0.23 -5.78 -2.99
CA VAL A 187 0.57 -6.99 -3.75
C VAL A 187 -0.05 -8.25 -3.12
N LEU A 188 0.04 -8.37 -1.79
CA LEU A 188 -0.54 -9.50 -1.06
C LEU A 188 -2.09 -9.49 -1.09
N ALA A 189 -2.71 -8.31 -1.06
CA ALA A 189 -4.15 -8.16 -1.19
C ALA A 189 -4.62 -8.49 -2.61
N VAL A 190 -3.84 -8.12 -3.65
CA VAL A 190 -4.11 -8.52 -5.05
C VAL A 190 -4.04 -10.03 -5.19
N TRP A 191 -3.00 -10.67 -4.65
CA TRP A 191 -2.90 -12.14 -4.62
C TRP A 191 -4.14 -12.73 -3.94
N GLY A 192 -4.52 -12.20 -2.78
CA GLY A 192 -5.67 -12.70 -2.07
C GLY A 192 -7.01 -12.51 -2.77
N TYR A 193 -7.19 -11.39 -3.47
CA TYR A 193 -8.36 -11.13 -4.29
C TYR A 193 -8.46 -12.07 -5.50
N LEU A 194 -7.31 -12.39 -6.13
CA LEU A 194 -7.20 -13.38 -7.20
C LEU A 194 -7.49 -14.81 -6.73
N ASP A 195 -7.27 -15.07 -5.43
CA ASP A 195 -7.57 -16.33 -4.72
C ASP A 195 -8.99 -16.34 -4.12
N ASP A 196 -9.91 -15.59 -4.73
CA ASP A 196 -11.34 -15.53 -4.41
C ASP A 196 -11.73 -15.00 -3.02
N ASP A 197 -10.83 -14.28 -2.36
CA ASP A 197 -11.15 -13.49 -1.17
C ASP A 197 -11.62 -12.07 -1.58
N ASP A 198 -12.85 -11.96 -2.06
CA ASP A 198 -13.42 -10.71 -2.58
C ASP A 198 -13.40 -9.56 -1.55
N LEU A 199 -13.38 -9.90 -0.25
CA LEU A 199 -13.32 -8.93 0.84
C LEU A 199 -12.01 -8.15 0.89
N LEU A 200 -10.96 -8.62 0.19
CA LEU A 200 -9.69 -7.90 0.06
C LEU A 200 -9.73 -6.83 -1.03
N PHE A 201 -10.76 -6.78 -1.88
CA PHE A 201 -10.82 -5.78 -2.95
C PHE A 201 -10.82 -4.32 -2.44
N PRO A 202 -11.54 -3.96 -1.36
CA PRO A 202 -11.36 -2.68 -0.68
C PRO A 202 -9.91 -2.41 -0.25
N VAL A 203 -9.20 -3.42 0.26
CA VAL A 203 -7.79 -3.30 0.68
C VAL A 203 -6.89 -3.04 -0.54
N VAL A 204 -7.13 -3.71 -1.67
CA VAL A 204 -6.44 -3.46 -2.94
C VAL A 204 -6.60 -2.00 -3.35
N VAL A 205 -7.82 -1.46 -3.33
CA VAL A 205 -8.07 -0.07 -3.74
C VAL A 205 -7.45 0.93 -2.76
N VAL A 206 -7.57 0.72 -1.45
CA VAL A 206 -7.00 1.62 -0.44
C VAL A 206 -5.47 1.62 -0.50
N ALA A 207 -4.84 0.44 -0.47
CA ALA A 207 -3.38 0.32 -0.49
C ALA A 207 -2.79 0.80 -1.83
N GLY A 208 -3.44 0.46 -2.95
CA GLY A 208 -3.01 0.93 -4.27
C GLY A 208 -3.13 2.45 -4.41
N SER A 209 -4.24 3.03 -3.97
CA SER A 209 -4.44 4.48 -3.96
C SER A 209 -3.42 5.18 -3.07
N TRP A 210 -3.16 4.64 -1.88
CA TRP A 210 -2.09 5.13 -1.00
C TRP A 210 -0.75 5.19 -1.72
N CYS A 211 -0.32 4.10 -2.35
CA CYS A 211 0.96 4.03 -3.04
C CYS A 211 1.07 5.08 -4.16
N MET A 212 0.03 5.19 -5.00
CA MET A 212 -0.01 6.18 -6.08
C MET A 212 -0.02 7.61 -5.55
N GLN A 213 -0.73 7.88 -4.46
CA GLN A 213 -0.77 9.21 -3.84
C GLN A 213 0.56 9.59 -3.17
N ALA A 214 1.18 8.64 -2.49
CA ALA A 214 2.44 8.83 -1.80
C ALA A 214 3.59 9.10 -2.77
N HIS A 215 3.67 8.33 -3.86
CA HIS A 215 4.78 8.45 -4.81
C HIS A 215 4.35 8.12 -6.25
N VAL A 216 4.72 8.99 -7.19
CA VAL A 216 4.29 8.88 -8.60
C VAL A 216 4.85 7.62 -9.29
N GLY A 217 5.98 7.08 -8.81
CA GLY A 217 6.53 5.82 -9.32
C GLY A 217 5.57 4.62 -9.27
N TYR A 218 4.47 4.70 -8.50
CA TYR A 218 3.47 3.63 -8.42
C TYR A 218 2.33 3.74 -9.44
N ILE A 219 2.24 4.82 -10.24
CA ILE A 219 1.14 5.01 -11.21
C ILE A 219 1.12 3.99 -12.35
N VAL A 220 2.23 3.28 -12.57
CA VAL A 220 2.30 2.19 -13.55
C VAL A 220 2.02 0.82 -12.90
N PRO A 221 2.79 0.37 -11.88
CA PRO A 221 2.61 -0.98 -11.35
C PRO A 221 1.25 -1.20 -10.67
N VAL A 222 0.69 -0.18 -10.01
CA VAL A 222 -0.60 -0.34 -9.30
C VAL A 222 -1.77 -0.52 -10.29
N PRO A 223 -2.00 0.37 -11.27
CA PRO A 223 -3.09 0.17 -12.24
C PRO A 223 -2.90 -1.09 -13.09
N LEU A 224 -1.66 -1.46 -13.44
CA LEU A 224 -1.40 -2.69 -14.18
C LEU A 224 -1.82 -3.93 -13.39
N ALA A 225 -1.40 -4.04 -12.12
CA ALA A 225 -1.79 -5.16 -11.26
C ALA A 225 -3.32 -5.20 -11.02
N LEU A 226 -3.94 -4.03 -10.82
CA LEU A 226 -5.39 -3.91 -10.66
C LEU A 226 -6.13 -4.35 -11.93
N ALA A 227 -5.71 -3.89 -13.11
CA ALA A 227 -6.30 -4.25 -14.39
C ALA A 227 -6.21 -5.76 -14.63
N VAL A 228 -5.04 -6.36 -14.42
CA VAL A 228 -4.85 -7.82 -14.53
C VAL A 228 -5.79 -8.55 -13.57
N ALA A 229 -5.89 -8.11 -12.31
CA ALA A 229 -6.76 -8.75 -11.34
C ALA A 229 -8.25 -8.68 -11.73
N LEU A 230 -8.70 -7.53 -12.22
CA LEU A 230 -10.07 -7.33 -12.69
C LEU A 230 -10.37 -8.17 -13.94
N ILE A 231 -9.46 -8.22 -14.91
CA ILE A 231 -9.60 -9.05 -16.13
C ILE A 231 -9.74 -10.53 -15.74
N VAL A 232 -8.89 -11.03 -14.85
CA VAL A 232 -8.95 -12.43 -14.39
C VAL A 232 -10.27 -12.71 -13.67
N LYS A 233 -10.75 -11.82 -12.79
CA LYS A 233 -12.02 -12.01 -12.05
C LYS A 233 -13.24 -11.92 -12.95
N ALA A 234 -13.22 -11.02 -13.93
CA ALA A 234 -14.27 -10.89 -14.94
C ALA A 234 -14.33 -12.15 -15.83
N ALA A 235 -13.19 -12.65 -16.29
CA ALA A 235 -13.12 -13.89 -17.09
C ALA A 235 -13.64 -15.10 -16.31
N ARG A 236 -13.44 -15.15 -14.98
CA ARG A 236 -13.98 -16.20 -14.10
C ARG A 236 -15.44 -15.99 -13.72
N ARG A 237 -16.06 -14.86 -14.06
CA ARG A 237 -17.41 -14.44 -13.62
C ARG A 237 -17.59 -14.45 -12.09
N ARG A 238 -16.55 -14.06 -11.34
CA ARG A 238 -16.51 -14.10 -9.85
C ARG A 238 -16.47 -12.70 -9.22
N VAL A 239 -17.25 -11.75 -9.73
CA VAL A 239 -17.28 -10.38 -9.17
C VAL A 239 -18.44 -10.25 -8.19
N SER A 240 -18.11 -10.04 -6.91
CA SER A 240 -19.10 -9.72 -5.88
C SER A 240 -19.35 -8.21 -5.82
N TRP A 241 -20.63 -7.81 -5.83
CA TRP A 241 -21.00 -6.39 -5.88
C TRP A 241 -20.73 -5.65 -4.57
N LYS A 242 -20.83 -6.29 -3.40
CA LYS A 242 -20.67 -5.60 -2.10
C LYS A 242 -19.24 -5.11 -1.89
N PRO A 243 -18.19 -5.95 -2.05
CA PRO A 243 -16.81 -5.48 -1.93
C PRO A 243 -16.45 -4.50 -3.04
N LEU A 244 -17.02 -4.67 -4.24
CA LEU A 244 -16.87 -3.70 -5.34
C LEU A 244 -17.41 -2.31 -4.95
N ALA A 245 -18.64 -2.23 -4.44
CA ALA A 245 -19.24 -0.97 -4.02
C ALA A 245 -18.45 -0.29 -2.90
N ALA A 246 -17.97 -1.07 -1.91
CA ALA A 246 -17.11 -0.57 -0.85
C ALA A 246 -15.77 -0.04 -1.40
N ALA A 247 -15.14 -0.79 -2.31
CA ALA A 247 -13.89 -0.39 -2.93
C ALA A 247 -14.03 0.89 -3.78
N VAL A 248 -15.10 1.00 -4.57
CA VAL A 248 -15.41 2.21 -5.35
C VAL A 248 -15.62 3.41 -4.42
N SER A 249 -16.40 3.23 -3.36
CA SER A 249 -16.67 4.31 -2.39
C SER A 249 -15.39 4.80 -1.71
N LEU A 250 -14.50 3.88 -1.31
CA LEU A 250 -13.20 4.22 -0.72
C LEU A 250 -12.26 4.87 -1.75
N GLY A 251 -12.28 4.39 -2.99
CA GLY A 251 -11.53 5.02 -4.08
C GLY A 251 -11.97 6.48 -4.28
N VAL A 252 -13.28 6.72 -4.40
CA VAL A 252 -13.81 8.09 -4.52
C VAL A 252 -13.40 8.94 -3.33
N ALA A 253 -13.54 8.44 -2.10
CA ALA A 253 -13.16 9.17 -0.90
C ALA A 253 -11.66 9.53 -0.86
N LEU A 254 -10.79 8.64 -1.32
CA LEU A 254 -9.34 8.89 -1.33
C LEU A 254 -8.93 9.89 -2.41
N TRP A 255 -9.62 9.92 -3.55
CA TRP A 255 -9.24 10.74 -4.71
C TRP A 255 -10.01 12.07 -4.82
N VAL A 256 -11.00 12.32 -3.96
CA VAL A 256 -11.78 13.57 -4.00
C VAL A 256 -10.93 14.82 -3.82
N LEU A 257 -9.94 14.81 -2.91
CA LEU A 257 -9.08 15.98 -2.64
C LEU A 257 -8.11 16.27 -3.80
N PRO A 258 -7.37 15.27 -4.34
CA PRO A 258 -6.58 15.47 -5.56
C PRO A 258 -7.39 15.99 -6.74
N LEU A 259 -8.60 15.42 -6.95
CA LEU A 259 -9.47 15.85 -8.05
C LEU A 259 -9.98 17.28 -7.84
N TYR A 260 -10.32 17.64 -6.60
CA TYR A 260 -10.69 19.01 -6.27
C TYR A 260 -9.55 20.00 -6.55
N GLU A 261 -8.31 19.67 -6.18
CA GLU A 261 -7.15 20.51 -6.50
C GLU A 261 -6.97 20.67 -8.00
N GLN A 262 -7.02 19.56 -8.74
CA GLN A 262 -6.87 19.55 -10.19
C GLN A 262 -7.91 20.42 -10.91
N LEU A 263 -9.14 20.49 -10.37
CA LEU A 263 -10.24 21.24 -10.98
C LEU A 263 -10.29 22.71 -10.56
N THR A 264 -9.64 23.09 -9.46
CA THR A 264 -9.72 24.45 -8.89
C THR A 264 -8.46 25.27 -9.06
N ARG A 265 -7.33 24.64 -9.42
CA ARG A 265 -6.05 25.31 -9.66
C ARG A 265 -5.73 25.37 -11.15
N THR A 266 -4.98 26.38 -11.54
CA THR A 266 -4.51 26.57 -12.92
C THR A 266 -3.02 26.92 -12.90
N PRO A 267 -2.12 26.02 -13.33
CA PRO A 267 -2.39 24.62 -13.70
C PRO A 267 -2.74 23.76 -12.47
N GLY A 268 -3.53 22.70 -12.67
CA GLY A 268 -3.78 21.68 -11.65
C GLY A 268 -2.63 20.69 -11.53
N ASN A 269 -2.48 20.01 -10.39
CA ASN A 269 -1.33 19.17 -10.11
C ASN A 269 -1.16 17.97 -11.06
N PHE A 270 -2.25 17.34 -11.52
CA PHE A 270 -2.16 16.28 -12.52
C PHE A 270 -1.71 16.82 -13.89
N SER A 271 -2.09 18.04 -14.25
CA SER A 271 -1.56 18.67 -15.47
C SER A 271 -0.05 18.88 -15.38
N ILE A 272 0.45 19.34 -14.23
CA ILE A 272 1.91 19.50 -14.00
C ILE A 272 2.62 18.14 -14.05
N LEU A 273 2.06 17.11 -13.43
CA LEU A 273 2.59 15.75 -13.48
C LEU A 273 2.68 15.23 -14.91
N VAL A 274 1.61 15.36 -15.69
CA VAL A 274 1.59 14.94 -17.10
C VAL A 274 2.68 15.67 -17.87
N ALA A 275 2.71 17.02 -17.80
CA ALA A 275 3.71 17.84 -18.48
C ALA A 275 5.15 17.38 -18.14
N ASN A 276 5.45 17.21 -16.86
CA ASN A 276 6.78 16.78 -16.39
C ASN A 276 7.22 15.43 -17.00
N PHE A 277 6.31 14.47 -17.15
CA PHE A 277 6.65 13.13 -17.66
C PHE A 277 6.51 12.97 -19.18
N THR A 278 5.76 13.84 -19.86
CA THR A 278 5.63 13.82 -21.32
C THR A 278 6.62 14.75 -22.02
N GLN A 279 7.06 15.81 -21.34
CA GLN A 279 7.99 16.83 -21.85
C GLN A 279 9.10 17.05 -20.80
N PRO A 280 9.98 16.07 -20.59
CA PRO A 280 10.99 16.16 -19.54
C PRO A 280 12.02 17.25 -19.88
N SER A 281 12.29 18.14 -18.92
CA SER A 281 13.31 19.19 -19.03
C SER A 281 14.75 18.67 -18.91
N THR A 282 14.92 17.41 -18.50
CA THR A 282 16.21 16.72 -18.37
C THR A 282 16.25 15.46 -19.23
N GLU A 283 17.43 15.10 -19.69
CA GLU A 283 17.64 13.86 -20.45
C GLU A 283 17.16 12.63 -19.65
N THR A 284 16.37 11.78 -20.30
CA THR A 284 15.88 10.54 -19.68
C THR A 284 16.93 9.44 -19.77
N TYR A 285 17.11 8.66 -18.70
CA TYR A 285 18.07 7.55 -18.65
C TYR A 285 17.79 6.40 -19.63
N GLY A 286 16.58 6.30 -20.19
CA GLY A 286 16.18 5.26 -21.14
C GLY A 286 15.91 3.87 -20.51
N LEU A 287 15.30 2.98 -21.31
CA LEU A 287 14.85 1.66 -20.85
C LEU A 287 16.00 0.71 -20.49
N VAL A 288 17.11 0.76 -21.22
CA VAL A 288 18.28 -0.13 -20.98
C VAL A 288 18.88 0.17 -19.61
N THR A 289 19.12 1.44 -19.30
CA THR A 289 19.62 1.86 -17.99
C THR A 289 18.63 1.51 -16.90
N GLY A 290 17.33 1.77 -17.09
CA GLY A 290 16.29 1.40 -16.12
C GLY A 290 16.23 -0.09 -15.82
N PHE A 291 16.27 -0.93 -16.86
CA PHE A 291 16.27 -2.39 -16.71
C PHE A 291 17.55 -2.89 -16.04
N SER A 292 18.71 -2.40 -16.45
CA SER A 292 19.99 -2.78 -15.83
C SER A 292 20.07 -2.37 -14.35
N THR A 293 19.57 -1.18 -14.00
CA THR A 293 19.46 -0.72 -12.60
C THR A 293 18.52 -1.62 -11.81
N THR A 294 17.39 -2.03 -12.38
CA THR A 294 16.45 -2.96 -11.74
C THR A 294 17.11 -4.31 -11.45
N LEU A 295 17.84 -4.87 -12.42
CA LEU A 295 18.59 -6.11 -12.20
C LEU A 295 19.69 -5.95 -11.16
N ARG A 296 20.37 -4.79 -11.09
CA ARG A 296 21.34 -4.53 -10.01
C ARG A 296 20.69 -4.42 -8.64
N LEU A 297 19.47 -3.86 -8.56
CA LEU A 297 18.69 -3.83 -7.32
C LEU A 297 18.22 -5.23 -6.89
N LEU A 298 17.93 -6.13 -7.84
CA LEU A 298 17.60 -7.53 -7.58
C LEU A 298 18.81 -8.40 -7.19
N ASN A 299 20.03 -7.87 -7.21
CA ASN A 299 21.21 -8.61 -6.79
C ASN A 299 21.13 -8.90 -5.28
N PRO A 300 21.08 -10.17 -4.84
CA PRO A 300 20.88 -10.52 -3.43
C PRO A 300 22.07 -10.17 -2.53
N VAL A 301 23.23 -9.92 -3.12
CA VAL A 301 24.44 -9.43 -2.42
C VAL A 301 24.80 -8.01 -2.88
N GLY A 302 23.83 -7.29 -3.43
CA GLY A 302 23.99 -5.96 -4.01
C GLY A 302 23.87 -4.83 -2.99
N ALA A 303 23.45 -3.66 -3.48
CA ALA A 303 23.45 -2.43 -2.71
C ALA A 303 22.66 -2.51 -1.39
N TRP A 304 21.47 -3.11 -1.41
CA TRP A 304 20.62 -3.25 -0.22
C TRP A 304 21.22 -4.19 0.83
N ALA A 305 21.96 -5.23 0.43
CA ALA A 305 22.61 -6.15 1.36
C ALA A 305 23.91 -5.59 1.95
N ARG A 306 24.49 -4.58 1.31
CA ARG A 306 25.77 -3.96 1.68
C ARG A 306 25.64 -2.52 2.18
N ALA A 307 24.40 -2.05 2.43
CA ALA A 307 24.10 -0.68 2.81
C ALA A 307 24.74 0.38 1.88
N GLN A 308 24.72 0.13 0.56
CA GLN A 308 25.24 1.08 -0.44
C GLN A 308 24.09 1.89 -1.04
N ALA A 309 24.33 3.19 -1.24
CA ALA A 309 23.33 4.08 -1.82
C ALA A 309 23.07 3.82 -3.32
N THR A 310 24.08 3.37 -4.07
CA THR A 310 24.00 3.20 -5.52
C THR A 310 24.06 1.73 -5.94
N PRO A 311 23.10 1.25 -6.77
CA PRO A 311 23.15 -0.10 -7.32
C PRO A 311 24.23 -0.19 -8.40
N THR A 312 25.43 -0.61 -7.99
CA THR A 312 26.59 -0.82 -8.86
C THR A 312 26.87 -2.31 -9.05
N GLY A 313 27.77 -2.63 -9.99
CA GLY A 313 28.21 -4.00 -10.25
C GLY A 313 27.40 -4.75 -11.33
N SER A 314 27.56 -6.07 -11.33
CA SER A 314 27.02 -6.96 -12.36
C SER A 314 25.50 -7.12 -12.28
N VAL A 315 24.85 -7.22 -13.44
CA VAL A 315 23.41 -7.55 -13.57
C VAL A 315 23.13 -9.05 -13.45
N LEU A 316 24.15 -9.91 -13.58
CA LEU A 316 23.99 -11.36 -13.67
C LEU A 316 23.31 -11.97 -12.43
N PRO A 317 23.65 -11.59 -11.18
CA PRO A 317 22.97 -12.14 -10.02
C PRO A 317 21.47 -11.81 -9.98
N GLY A 318 21.11 -10.56 -10.31
CA GLY A 318 19.70 -10.17 -10.38
C GLY A 318 18.95 -10.84 -11.54
N LEU A 319 19.63 -11.05 -12.68
CA LEU A 319 19.08 -11.85 -13.78
C LEU A 319 18.82 -13.28 -13.35
N ALA A 320 19.74 -13.90 -12.61
CA ALA A 320 19.54 -15.25 -12.07
C ALA A 320 18.33 -15.32 -11.12
N VAL A 321 18.13 -14.31 -10.27
CA VAL A 321 16.93 -14.18 -9.43
C VAL A 321 15.66 -14.07 -10.28
N ALA A 322 15.65 -13.23 -11.31
CA ALA A 322 14.50 -13.07 -12.20
C ALA A 322 14.17 -14.37 -12.94
N VAL A 323 15.17 -15.08 -13.48
CA VAL A 323 15.00 -16.37 -14.14
C VAL A 323 14.47 -17.42 -13.17
N ALA A 324 15.03 -17.50 -11.95
CA ALA A 324 14.56 -18.41 -10.92
C ALA A 324 13.10 -18.13 -10.52
N TRP A 325 12.71 -16.86 -10.41
CA TRP A 325 11.34 -16.46 -10.14
C TRP A 325 10.39 -16.88 -11.27
N ILE A 326 10.75 -16.62 -12.53
CA ILE A 326 9.96 -17.07 -13.70
C ILE A 326 9.83 -18.59 -13.72
N ALA A 327 10.93 -19.33 -13.46
CA ALA A 327 10.92 -20.79 -13.40
C ALA A 327 9.98 -21.30 -12.30
N CYS A 328 10.00 -20.66 -11.12
CA CYS A 328 9.10 -20.97 -10.02
C CYS A 328 7.63 -20.73 -10.40
N VAL A 329 7.30 -19.58 -11.00
CA VAL A 329 5.95 -19.27 -11.49
C VAL A 329 5.49 -20.32 -12.50
N ARG A 330 6.33 -20.66 -13.49
CA ARG A 330 6.01 -21.69 -14.50
C ARG A 330 5.81 -23.06 -13.87
N TYR A 331 6.63 -23.44 -12.89
CA TYR A 331 6.50 -24.68 -12.15
C TYR A 331 5.17 -24.73 -11.39
N CYS A 332 4.81 -23.68 -10.64
CA CYS A 332 3.54 -23.59 -9.93
C CYS A 332 2.34 -23.71 -10.88
N VAL A 333 2.36 -23.01 -12.03
CA VAL A 333 1.31 -23.11 -13.06
C VAL A 333 1.20 -24.54 -13.62
N ALA A 334 2.33 -25.20 -13.87
CA ALA A 334 2.35 -26.57 -14.37
C ALA A 334 1.80 -27.58 -13.35
N CYS A 335 2.17 -27.43 -12.07
CA CYS A 335 1.64 -28.26 -10.99
C CYS A 335 0.13 -28.07 -10.83
N ASN A 336 -0.39 -26.85 -10.92
CA ASN A 336 -1.83 -26.59 -10.83
C ASN A 336 -2.60 -27.27 -11.97
N ARG A 337 -2.11 -27.14 -13.21
CA ARG A 337 -2.73 -27.78 -14.38
C ARG A 337 -2.75 -29.31 -14.27
N ARG A 338 -1.69 -29.92 -13.73
CA ARG A 338 -1.64 -31.37 -13.50
C ARG A 338 -2.66 -31.80 -12.45
N GLY A 339 -2.76 -31.06 -11.33
CA GLY A 339 -3.77 -31.32 -10.30
C GLY A 339 -5.20 -31.24 -10.84
N ASP A 340 -5.50 -30.24 -11.70
CA ASP A 340 -6.81 -30.11 -12.34
C ASP A 340 -7.11 -31.30 -13.27
N SER A 341 -6.11 -31.76 -14.05
CA SER A 341 -6.25 -32.94 -14.92
C SER A 341 -6.45 -34.24 -14.13
N ASP A 342 -5.72 -34.44 -13.05
CA ASP A 342 -5.81 -35.64 -12.20
C ASP A 342 -7.16 -35.67 -11.44
N ALA A 343 -7.67 -34.51 -11.02
CA ALA A 343 -9.01 -34.38 -10.44
C ALA A 343 -10.09 -34.73 -11.46
N ALA A 344 -9.99 -34.21 -12.69
CA ALA A 344 -10.92 -34.53 -13.77
C ALA A 344 -10.88 -36.01 -14.17
N ALA A 345 -9.70 -36.64 -14.19
CA ALA A 345 -9.54 -38.06 -14.50
C ALA A 345 -10.04 -38.99 -13.39
N SER A 346 -10.03 -38.55 -12.13
CA SER A 346 -10.51 -39.34 -10.98
C SER A 346 -12.01 -39.18 -10.70
N GLY A 347 -12.74 -38.41 -11.51
CA GLY A 347 -14.20 -38.27 -11.43
C GLY A 347 -14.71 -37.62 -10.14
N ARG A 348 -13.89 -36.79 -9.48
CA ARG A 348 -14.27 -36.01 -8.29
C ARG A 348 -14.80 -34.63 -8.63
#